data_AF-A0A6S7B9F7-F1
#
_entry.id   AF-A0A6S7B9F7-F1
#
_cell.length_a   1.000
_cell.length_b   1.000
_cell.length_c   1.000
_cell.angle_alpha   90.00
_cell.angle_beta   90.00
_cell.angle_gamma   90.00
#
_symmetry.space_group_name_H-M   'P 1'
#
loop_
_entity.id
_entity.type
_entity.pdbx_description
1 polymer ?
#
loop_
_entity_poly.entity_id
_entity_poly.type
_entity_poly.pdbx_seq_one_letter_code
_entity_poly.pdbx_strand_id
1 'polypeptide(L)' 'MQHLLSSATGLLHYLTTMRQLIDADAREIKVQTESYTLEGKEAIDRLSVDLRAGRLIRFKLFDSVVGNRDIEVNYHGN' A
#
# COMPACT_ATOMS: atom_id res chain seq x y z
N MET A 1 -14.40 1.50 8.70
CA MET A 1 -13.39 1.12 7.68
C MET A 1 -13.71 1.92 6.42
N GLN A 2 -12.75 2.69 5.88
CA GLN A 2 -12.97 3.55 4.71
C GLN A 2 -12.53 2.85 3.42
N HIS A 3 -13.34 2.94 2.36
CA HIS A 3 -12.98 2.48 1.01
C HIS A 3 -12.29 3.61 0.24
N LEU A 4 -11.16 3.33 -0.41
CA LEU A 4 -10.40 4.30 -1.20
C LEU A 4 -10.10 3.72 -2.58
N LEU A 5 -10.62 4.37 -3.61
CA LEU A 5 -10.17 4.15 -4.98
C LEU A 5 -8.93 5.01 -5.23
N SER A 6 -7.82 4.40 -5.67
CA SER A 6 -6.58 5.13 -5.94
C SER A 6 -5.93 4.65 -7.24
N SER A 7 -5.25 5.55 -7.95
CA SER A 7 -4.43 5.15 -9.09
C SER A 7 -3.19 4.38 -8.62
N ALA A 8 -2.71 3.45 -9.45
CA ALA A 8 -1.47 2.72 -9.18
C ALA A 8 -0.27 3.67 -9.02
N THR A 9 -0.17 4.70 -9.86
CA THR A 9 0.87 5.74 -9.77
C THR A 9 0.80 6.52 -8.45
N GLY A 10 -0.41 6.90 -8.01
CA GLY A 10 -0.61 7.59 -6.73
C GLY A 10 -0.20 6.72 -5.54
N LEU A 11 -0.53 5.43 -5.56
CA LEU A 11 -0.12 4.47 -4.52
C LEU A 11 1.39 4.27 -4.51
N LEU A 12 2.04 4.12 -5.68
CA LEU A 12 3.49 3.99 -5.75
C LEU A 12 4.22 5.23 -5.21
N HIS A 13 3.69 6.42 -5.49
CA HIS A 13 4.24 7.66 -4.93
C HIS A 13 4.10 7.68 -3.41
N TYR A 14 2.90 7.38 -2.90
CA TYR A 14 2.64 7.27 -1.47
C TYR A 14 3.60 6.31 -0.76
N LEU A 15 3.75 5.09 -1.29
CA LEU A 15 4.63 4.07 -0.74
C LEU A 15 6.10 4.50 -0.70
N THR A 16 6.55 5.27 -1.70
CA THR A 16 7.91 5.81 -1.73
C THR A 16 8.17 6.77 -0.57
N THR A 17 7.22 7.66 -0.28
CA THR A 17 7.30 8.55 0.90
C THR A 17 7.21 7.77 2.21
N MET A 18 6.36 6.73 2.27
CA MET A 18 6.22 5.91 3.47
C MET A 18 7.47 5.14 3.83
N ARG A 19 8.24 4.69 2.84
CA ARG A 19 9.48 3.94 3.09
C ARG A 19 10.41 4.66 4.07
N GLN A 20 10.65 5.95 3.84
CA GLN A 20 11.56 6.74 4.68
C GLN A 20 11.05 6.85 6.13
N LEU A 21 9.74 6.94 6.31
CA LEU A 21 9.12 7.07 7.63
C LEU A 21 9.08 5.74 8.39
N ILE A 22 8.93 4.61 7.69
CA ILE A 22 9.07 3.28 8.28
C ILE A 22 10.54 3.01 8.64
N ASP A 23 11.49 3.34 7.75
CA ASP A 23 12.92 3.14 8.01
C ASP A 23 13.40 3.96 9.24
N ALA A 24 12.73 5.08 9.54
CA ALA A 24 12.97 5.91 10.72
C ALA A 24 12.13 5.50 11.96
N ASP A 25 11.40 4.39 11.90
CA ASP A 25 10.50 3.88 12.96
C ASP A 25 9.42 4.91 13.41
N ALA A 26 9.05 5.82 12.52
CA ALA A 26 8.10 6.90 12.80
C ALA A 26 6.66 6.53 12.39
N ARG A 27 6.47 5.42 11.68
CA ARG A 27 5.17 5.00 11.13
C ARG A 27 5.11 3.49 10.97
N GLU A 28 3.97 2.91 11.31
CA GLU A 28 3.70 1.49 11.09
C GLU A 28 2.74 1.33 9.93
N ILE A 29 3.05 0.39 9.04
CA ILE A 29 2.17 -0.01 7.94
C ILE A 29 1.97 -1.52 8.01
N LYS A 30 0.74 -1.95 7.78
CA LYS A 30 0.40 -3.35 7.57
C LYS A 30 -0.47 -3.50 6.34
N VAL A 31 -0.18 -4.52 5.55
CA VAL A 31 -0.88 -4.79 4.30
C VAL A 31 -1.40 -6.20 4.36
N GLN A 32 -2.68 -6.35 4.06
CA GLN A 32 -3.34 -7.62 3.98
C GLN A 32 -3.99 -7.77 2.61
N THR A 33 -3.58 -8.81 1.89
CA THR A 33 -4.21 -9.26 0.65
C THR A 33 -4.92 -10.58 0.92
N GLU A 34 -5.49 -11.19 -0.13
CA GLU A 34 -6.05 -12.54 -0.03
C GLU A 34 -4.97 -13.62 0.17
N SER A 35 -3.73 -13.36 -0.28
CA SER A 35 -2.66 -14.37 -0.30
C SER A 35 -1.59 -14.16 0.76
N TYR A 36 -1.46 -12.96 1.32
CA TYR A 36 -0.44 -12.66 2.31
C TYR A 36 -0.83 -11.53 3.25
N THR A 37 -0.15 -11.49 4.40
CA THR A 37 -0.13 -10.35 5.31
C THR A 37 1.31 -10.00 5.60
N LEU A 38 1.68 -8.75 5.33
CA LEU A 38 3.04 -8.23 5.50
C LEU A 38 3.00 -6.92 6.29
N GLU A 39 4.11 -6.59 6.94
CA GLU A 39 4.24 -5.41 7.80
C GLU A 39 5.51 -4.62 7.48
N GLY A 40 5.50 -3.34 7.84
CA GLY A 40 6.65 -2.45 7.73
C GLY A 40 7.20 -2.36 6.30
N LYS A 41 8.52 -2.52 6.19
CA LYS A 41 9.26 -2.37 4.94
C LYS A 41 8.91 -3.45 3.91
N GLU A 42 8.72 -4.70 4.36
CA GLU A 42 8.39 -5.82 3.47
C GLU A 42 7.04 -5.61 2.80
N ALA A 43 6.07 -5.07 3.54
CA ALA A 43 4.78 -4.67 3.00
C ALA A 43 4.93 -3.67 1.85
N ILE A 44 5.73 -2.61 2.05
CA ILE A 44 6.00 -1.59 1.01
C ILE A 44 6.68 -2.19 -0.21
N ASP A 45 7.72 -3.01 -0.01
CA ASP A 45 8.49 -3.61 -1.08
C ASP A 45 7.62 -4.51 -1.94
N ARG A 46 6.83 -5.38 -1.32
CA ARG A 46 5.96 -6.31 -2.04
C ARG A 46 4.86 -5.58 -2.79
N LEU A 47 4.20 -4.60 -2.16
CA LEU A 47 3.17 -3.79 -2.81
C LEU A 47 3.72 -3.05 -4.02
N SER A 48 4.92 -2.46 -3.89
CA SER A 48 5.53 -1.70 -4.98
C SER A 48 5.78 -2.59 -6.21
N VAL A 49 6.22 -3.83 -5.99
CA VAL A 49 6.39 -4.82 -7.07
C VAL A 49 5.04 -5.22 -7.67
N ASP A 50 4.05 -5.55 -6.84
CA ASP A 50 2.75 -6.04 -7.32
C ASP A 50 1.94 -4.94 -8.05
N LEU A 51 2.02 -3.69 -7.59
CA LEU A 51 1.43 -2.52 -8.26
C LEU A 51 2.11 -2.23 -9.61
N ARG A 52 3.45 -2.26 -9.69
CA ARG A 52 4.15 -2.06 -10.97
C ARG A 52 3.82 -3.17 -11.99
N ALA A 53 3.56 -4.37 -11.51
CA ALA A 53 3.21 -5.51 -12.34
C ALA A 53 1.70 -5.58 -12.70
N GLY A 54 0.86 -4.67 -12.19
CA GLY A 54 -0.58 -4.71 -12.45
C GLY A 54 -1.34 -5.84 -11.76
N ARG A 55 -0.73 -6.50 -10.76
CA ARG A 55 -1.27 -7.73 -10.15
C ARG A 55 -2.14 -7.49 -8.93
N LEU A 56 -2.10 -6.28 -8.37
CA LEU A 56 -2.80 -5.96 -7.13
C LEU A 56 -4.01 -5.07 -7.41
N ILE A 57 -5.21 -5.63 -7.33
CA ILE A 57 -6.45 -4.90 -7.61
C ILE A 57 -7.11 -4.41 -6.32
N ARG A 58 -7.06 -5.20 -5.24
CA ARG A 58 -7.65 -4.84 -3.96
C ARG A 58 -6.83 -5.36 -2.78
N PHE A 59 -6.71 -4.56 -1.73
CA PHE A 59 -6.02 -4.93 -0.49
C PHE A 59 -6.45 -4.05 0.68
N LYS A 60 -6.24 -4.54 1.91
CA LYS A 60 -6.41 -3.74 3.12
C LYS A 60 -5.07 -3.14 3.53
N LEU A 61 -5.09 -1.85 3.82
CA LEU A 61 -3.95 -1.09 4.32
C LEU A 61 -4.29 -0.58 5.72
N PHE A 62 -3.46 -0.93 6.70
CA PHE A 62 -3.39 -0.23 7.97
C PHE A 62 -2.18 0.69 7.96
N ASP A 63 -2.38 1.84 8.58
CA ASP A 63 -1.38 2.86 8.78
C ASP A 63 -1.60 3.50 10.14
N SER A 64 -0.56 3.60 10.96
CA SER A 64 -0.69 4.09 12.34
C SER A 64 -1.24 5.51 12.47
N VAL A 65 -1.12 6.35 11.43
CA VAL A 65 -1.59 7.75 11.43
C VAL A 65 -3.01 7.86 10.89
N VAL A 66 -3.34 7.11 9.82
CA VAL A 66 -4.61 7.27 9.11
C VAL A 66 -5.61 6.13 9.33
N GLY A 67 -5.21 5.07 10.01
CA GLY A 67 -6.04 3.91 10.33
C GLY A 67 -6.27 2.96 9.14
N ASN A 68 -7.31 2.12 9.29
CA ASN A 68 -7.61 1.04 8.35
C ASN A 68 -8.37 1.51 7.10
N ARG A 69 -7.87 1.14 5.93
CA ARG A 69 -8.43 1.43 4.61
C ARG A 69 -8.56 0.16 3.78
N ASP A 70 -9.67 0.03 3.06
CA ASP A 70 -9.83 -0.92 1.96
C ASP A 70 -9.49 -0.19 0.66
N ILE A 71 -8.45 -0.64 -0.03
CA ILE A 71 -7.89 0.02 -1.21
C ILE A 71 -8.29 -0.76 -2.44
N GLU A 72 -8.86 -0.06 -3.42
CA GLU A 72 -9.07 -0.54 -4.77
C GLU A 72 -8.15 0.23 -5.73
N VAL A 73 -7.43 -0.51 -6.57
CA VAL A 73 -6.42 0.04 -7.46
C VAL A 73 -6.98 0.22 -8.85
N ASN A 74 -6.92 1.45 -9.33
CA ASN A 74 -7.24 1.78 -10.70
C ASN A 74 -5.96 1.87 -11.54
N TYR A 75 -5.86 1.01 -12.56
CA TYR A 75 -4.73 0.98 -13.52
C TYR A 75 -4.99 1.78 -14.80
N HIS A 76 -6.14 2.44 -14.93
CA HIS A 76 -6.46 3.23 -16.12
C HIS A 76 -5.50 4.43 -16.25
N GLY A 77 -4.68 4.43 -17.31
CA GLY A 77 -3.87 5.58 -17.72
C GLY A 77 -2.38 5.31 -17.88
N ASN A 78 -2.00 4.41 -18.79
CA ASN A 78 -0.69 4.51 -19.47
C ASN A 78 -0.95 4.81 -20.95
#